data_AF-A0A1U7UR83-F1
#
_entry.id   AF-A0A1U7UR83-F1
#
_cell.length_a   1.000
_cell.length_b   1.000
_cell.length_c   1.000
_cell.angle_alpha   90.00
_cell.angle_beta   90.00
_cell.angle_gamma   90.00
#
_symmetry.space_group_name_H-M   'P 1'
#
loop_
_entity.id
_entity.type
_entity.pdbx_description
1 polymer ?
#
loop_
_entity_poly.entity_id
_entity_poly.type
_entity_poly.pdbx_seq_one_letter_code
_entity_poly.pdbx_strand_id
1 'polypeptide(L)'
;MSETFNSWILAARHKSIITMLEEIMHKLMNRHVDMINFAKTWITDISPMARTILEENKEYSKKCKVMWNAQGGFEILDNGYRFRVHLGNKTCDCRLWQLRCIPCPHAVCAYYKLNLDPDEHVEHWYRNDTFLKAYSYYIQPIPNLKMWPESSNPSIEPPLPKPMPGGPKKCRRKAKDEPKKKYGKQSKKGVKMTCSKCKQTGHNRKVCQTRSEVRDSS
;
A
#
# COMPACT_ATOMS: atom_id res chain seq x y z
N MET A 1 10.58 0.02 -1.32
CA MET A 1 9.50 -0.98 -1.10
C MET A 1 8.17 -0.31 -1.33
N SER A 2 7.24 -0.95 -2.06
CA SER A 2 5.91 -0.39 -2.32
C SER A 2 5.04 -0.38 -1.06
N GLU A 3 4.14 0.59 -0.95
CA GLU A 3 3.19 0.69 0.17
C GLU A 3 2.30 -0.56 0.31
N THR A 4 1.97 -1.18 -0.82
CA THR A 4 1.15 -2.41 -0.90
C THR A 4 1.85 -3.62 -0.30
N PHE A 5 3.15 -3.78 -0.52
CA PHE A 5 3.91 -4.86 0.12
C PHE A 5 4.00 -4.63 1.63
N ASN A 6 4.27 -3.38 2.04
CA ASN A 6 4.38 -3.02 3.45
C ASN A 6 3.07 -3.26 4.22
N SER A 7 1.92 -2.97 3.62
CA SER A 7 0.62 -3.26 4.23
C SER A 7 0.36 -4.78 4.30
N TRP A 8 0.73 -5.52 3.25
CA TRP A 8 0.57 -6.98 3.18
C TRP A 8 1.36 -7.74 4.26
N ILE A 9 2.56 -7.26 4.61
CA ILE A 9 3.41 -7.88 5.64
C ILE A 9 3.28 -7.25 7.04
N LEU A 10 2.40 -6.25 7.22
CA LEU A 10 2.36 -5.43 8.44
C LEU A 10 2.23 -6.26 9.72
N ALA A 11 1.31 -7.24 9.74
CA ALA A 11 1.09 -8.11 10.89
C ALA A 11 2.32 -8.99 11.23
N ALA A 12 3.05 -9.44 10.22
CA ALA A 12 4.25 -10.27 10.40
C ALA A 12 5.43 -9.46 10.95
N ARG A 13 5.54 -8.18 10.56
CA ARG A 13 6.62 -7.28 10.99
C ARG A 13 6.67 -6.98 12.49
N HIS A 14 5.56 -7.21 13.20
CA HIS A 14 5.48 -7.01 14.64
C HIS A 14 5.90 -8.25 15.45
N LYS A 15 6.38 -9.32 14.78
CA LYS A 15 6.73 -10.60 15.40
C LYS A 15 8.25 -10.80 15.49
N SER A 16 8.69 -11.88 16.13
CA SER A 16 10.10 -12.26 16.15
C SER A 16 10.63 -12.46 14.72
N ILE A 17 11.94 -12.30 14.50
CA ILE A 17 12.53 -12.40 13.15
C ILE A 17 12.19 -13.76 12.51
N ILE A 18 12.29 -14.85 13.28
CA ILE A 18 11.99 -16.20 12.81
C ILE A 18 10.52 -16.30 12.39
N THR A 19 9.60 -15.94 13.29
CA THR A 19 8.15 -15.99 13.03
C THR A 19 7.73 -15.07 11.88
N MET A 20 8.34 -13.89 11.76
CA MET A 20 8.11 -12.95 10.67
C MET A 20 8.47 -13.58 9.32
N LEU A 21 9.65 -14.20 9.23
CA LEU A 21 10.12 -14.85 8.00
C LEU A 21 9.25 -16.05 7.62
N GLU A 22 8.90 -16.90 8.59
CA GLU A 22 7.98 -18.04 8.37
C GLU A 22 6.62 -17.57 7.83
N GLU A 23 6.04 -16.52 8.40
CA GLU A 23 4.75 -16.00 7.94
C GLU A 23 4.83 -15.36 6.56
N ILE A 24 5.90 -14.61 6.27
CA ILE A 24 6.10 -14.03 4.94
C ILE A 24 6.28 -15.16 3.91
N MET A 25 7.02 -16.22 4.25
CA MET A 25 7.21 -17.38 3.39
C MET A 25 5.87 -18.07 3.09
N HIS A 26 5.07 -18.40 4.10
CA HIS A 26 3.74 -18.99 3.90
C HIS A 26 2.83 -18.10 3.05
N LYS A 27 2.85 -16.79 3.29
CA LYS A 27 2.09 -15.83 2.48
C LYS A 27 2.52 -15.82 1.02
N LEU A 28 3.83 -15.88 0.75
CA LEU A 28 4.36 -15.97 -0.61
C LEU A 28 3.98 -17.29 -1.29
N MET A 29 4.05 -18.41 -0.57
CA MET A 29 3.64 -19.72 -1.07
C MET A 29 2.14 -19.75 -1.43
N ASN A 30 1.27 -19.30 -0.53
CA ASN A 30 -0.16 -19.22 -0.78
C ASN A 30 -0.46 -18.32 -1.99
N ARG A 31 0.15 -17.12 -2.02
CA ARG A 31 0.00 -16.21 -3.15
C ARG A 31 0.46 -16.86 -4.46
N HIS A 32 1.56 -17.61 -4.45
CA HIS A 32 2.08 -18.29 -5.62
C HIS A 32 1.07 -19.31 -6.18
N VAL A 33 0.49 -20.14 -5.29
CA VAL A 33 -0.57 -21.09 -5.65
C VAL A 33 -1.82 -20.37 -6.17
N ASP A 34 -2.24 -19.29 -5.51
CA ASP A 34 -3.38 -18.47 -5.94
C ASP A 34 -3.17 -17.89 -7.33
N MET A 35 -1.96 -17.41 -7.66
CA MET A 35 -1.64 -16.88 -8.99
C MET A 35 -1.65 -17.97 -10.07
N ILE A 36 -1.11 -19.16 -9.79
CA ILE A 36 -1.20 -20.30 -10.71
C ILE A 36 -2.66 -20.69 -10.94
N ASN A 37 -3.45 -20.80 -9.88
CA ASN A 37 -4.87 -21.13 -9.99
C ASN A 37 -5.64 -20.05 -10.74
N PHE A 38 -5.33 -18.76 -10.52
CA PHE A 38 -5.87 -17.66 -11.30
C PHE A 38 -5.50 -17.78 -12.78
N ALA A 39 -4.28 -18.15 -13.14
CA ALA A 39 -3.90 -18.36 -14.54
C ALA A 39 -4.69 -19.49 -15.21
N LYS A 40 -5.06 -20.53 -14.46
CA LYS A 40 -5.90 -21.64 -14.95
C LYS A 40 -7.34 -21.25 -15.24
N THR A 41 -7.84 -20.14 -14.68
CA THR A 41 -9.21 -19.66 -14.96
C THR A 41 -9.29 -18.83 -16.25
N TRP A 42 -8.17 -18.57 -16.92
CA TRP A 42 -8.16 -17.77 -18.14
C TRP A 42 -8.85 -18.52 -19.29
N ILE A 43 -9.82 -17.86 -19.92
CA ILE A 43 -10.57 -18.40 -21.06
C ILE A 43 -9.78 -18.26 -22.36
N THR A 44 -9.02 -17.16 -22.48
CA THR A 44 -8.17 -16.88 -23.64
C THR A 44 -6.71 -16.80 -23.22
N ASP A 45 -5.81 -16.87 -24.19
CA ASP A 45 -4.37 -16.73 -23.94
C ASP A 45 -3.96 -15.32 -23.44
N ILE A 46 -4.83 -14.32 -23.54
CA ILE A 46 -4.58 -12.96 -23.02
C ILE A 46 -5.16 -12.82 -21.61
N SER A 47 -4.42 -12.16 -20.71
CA SER A 47 -4.85 -11.90 -19.33
C SER A 47 -6.22 -11.23 -19.26
N PRO A 48 -7.09 -11.59 -18.30
CA PRO A 48 -8.44 -11.03 -18.21
C PRO A 48 -8.46 -9.50 -18.15
N MET A 49 -7.50 -8.89 -17.44
CA MET A 49 -7.41 -7.43 -17.34
C MET A 49 -7.02 -6.78 -18.68
N ALA A 50 -6.02 -7.34 -19.38
CA ALA A 50 -5.62 -6.83 -20.70
C ALA A 50 -6.71 -7.06 -21.75
N ARG A 51 -7.41 -8.20 -21.67
CA ARG A 51 -8.57 -8.53 -22.49
C ARG A 51 -9.65 -7.47 -22.37
N THR A 52 -10.07 -7.12 -21.14
CA THR A 52 -11.08 -6.08 -20.92
C THR A 52 -10.67 -4.76 -21.57
N ILE A 53 -9.43 -4.30 -21.35
CA ILE A 53 -8.91 -3.06 -21.95
C ILE A 53 -8.90 -3.15 -23.48
N LEU A 54 -8.50 -4.29 -24.05
CA LEU A 54 -8.47 -4.49 -25.49
C LEU A 54 -9.88 -4.46 -26.08
N GLU A 55 -10.86 -5.11 -25.47
CA GLU A 55 -12.25 -5.09 -25.94
C GLU A 55 -12.86 -3.68 -25.86
N GLU A 56 -12.58 -2.92 -24.80
CA GLU A 56 -12.93 -1.49 -24.72
C GLU A 56 -12.30 -0.68 -25.86
N ASN A 57 -11.03 -0.94 -26.16
CA ASN A 57 -10.33 -0.26 -27.25
C ASN A 57 -10.90 -0.65 -28.63
N LYS A 58 -11.28 -1.93 -28.82
CA LYS A 58 -11.94 -2.41 -30.03
C LYS A 58 -13.28 -1.72 -30.24
N GLU A 59 -14.09 -1.61 -29.20
CA GLU A 59 -15.38 -0.92 -29.28
C GLU A 59 -15.20 0.56 -29.61
N TYR A 60 -14.25 1.23 -28.96
CA TYR A 60 -13.95 2.62 -29.21
C TYR A 60 -13.41 2.87 -30.63
N SER A 61 -12.56 1.96 -31.13
CA SER A 61 -11.92 2.09 -32.45
C SER A 61 -12.91 2.25 -33.61
N LYS A 62 -14.14 1.73 -33.45
CA LYS A 62 -15.23 1.85 -34.44
C LYS A 62 -15.61 3.30 -34.73
N LYS A 63 -15.35 4.21 -33.79
CA LYS A 63 -15.62 5.66 -33.94
C LYS A 63 -14.50 6.40 -34.66
N CYS A 64 -13.31 5.81 -34.74
CA CYS A 64 -12.15 6.40 -35.37
C CYS A 64 -12.22 6.24 -36.90
N LYS A 65 -11.64 7.19 -37.63
CA LYS A 65 -11.49 7.10 -39.09
C LYS A 65 -10.01 6.97 -39.44
N VAL A 66 -9.68 6.01 -40.30
CA VAL A 66 -8.31 5.69 -40.69
C VAL A 66 -8.00 6.18 -42.10
N MET A 67 -6.87 6.87 -42.23
CA MET A 67 -6.21 7.18 -43.49
C MET A 67 -4.86 6.46 -43.51
N TRP A 68 -4.62 5.71 -44.58
CA TRP A 68 -3.42 4.87 -44.71
C TRP A 68 -2.53 5.42 -45.81
N ASN A 69 -1.23 5.49 -45.57
CA ASN A 69 -0.25 5.99 -46.54
C ASN A 69 0.27 4.92 -47.53
N ALA A 70 -0.40 3.76 -47.63
CA ALA A 70 0.01 2.59 -48.41
C ALA A 70 1.34 1.93 -47.97
N GLN A 71 1.94 2.38 -46.87
CA GLN A 71 3.15 1.80 -46.26
C GLN A 71 2.91 1.48 -44.78
N GLY A 72 3.84 1.80 -43.88
CA GLY A 72 3.73 1.49 -42.44
C GLY A 72 3.08 2.58 -41.57
N GLY A 73 2.56 3.66 -42.17
CA GLY A 73 2.06 4.83 -41.45
C GLY A 73 0.55 5.02 -41.58
N PHE A 74 -0.11 5.30 -40.47
CA PHE A 74 -1.55 5.54 -40.41
C PHE A 74 -1.83 6.88 -39.73
N GLU A 75 -2.73 7.67 -40.32
CA GLU A 75 -3.32 8.85 -39.69
C GLU A 75 -4.73 8.50 -39.24
N ILE A 76 -4.97 8.56 -37.93
CA ILE A 76 -6.25 8.24 -37.32
C ILE A 76 -6.91 9.54 -36.86
N LEU A 77 -8.12 9.80 -37.38
CA LEU A 77 -8.97 10.90 -36.93
C LEU A 77 -9.87 10.40 -35.79
N ASP A 78 -9.79 11.07 -34.65
CA ASP A 78 -10.55 10.75 -33.45
C ASP A 78 -10.96 12.04 -32.74
N ASN A 79 -12.28 12.27 -32.59
CA ASN A 79 -12.88 13.47 -32.00
C ASN A 79 -12.27 14.80 -32.47
N GLY A 80 -11.93 14.90 -33.76
CA GLY A 80 -11.35 16.10 -34.36
C GLY A 80 -9.82 16.22 -34.26
N TYR A 81 -9.16 15.31 -33.54
CA TYR A 81 -7.70 15.22 -33.45
C TYR A 81 -7.15 14.17 -34.42
N ARG A 82 -5.92 14.38 -34.87
CA ARG A 82 -5.19 13.45 -35.75
C ARG A 82 -4.04 12.82 -34.97
N PHE A 83 -3.99 11.50 -34.99
CA PHE A 83 -2.95 10.71 -34.35
C PHE A 83 -2.20 9.89 -35.39
N ARG A 84 -0.87 9.92 -35.35
CA ARG A 84 -0.06 9.01 -36.18
C ARG A 84 0.15 7.70 -35.44
N VAL A 85 -0.02 6.61 -36.18
CA VAL A 85 0.21 5.25 -35.72
C VAL A 85 1.23 4.59 -36.64
N HIS A 86 2.24 3.95 -36.04
CA HIS A 86 3.20 3.11 -36.73
C HIS A 86 3.14 1.69 -36.15
N LEU A 87 2.60 0.75 -36.93
CA LEU A 87 2.38 -0.62 -36.46
C LEU A 87 3.69 -1.37 -36.22
N GLY A 88 4.68 -1.25 -37.11
CA GLY A 88 5.98 -1.93 -36.98
C GLY A 88 6.75 -1.51 -35.73
N ASN A 89 6.69 -0.23 -35.36
CA ASN A 89 7.33 0.28 -34.15
C ASN A 89 6.43 0.18 -32.90
N LYS A 90 5.19 -0.28 -33.06
CA LYS A 90 4.15 -0.30 -32.01
C LYS A 90 3.97 1.06 -31.31
N THR A 91 3.96 2.14 -32.09
CA THR A 91 3.83 3.51 -31.55
C THR A 91 2.54 4.19 -32.00
N CYS A 92 1.99 5.00 -31.09
CA CYS A 92 0.89 5.91 -31.39
C CYS A 92 1.14 7.26 -30.68
N ASP A 93 0.76 8.37 -31.33
CA ASP A 93 0.86 9.70 -30.75
C ASP A 93 0.04 9.84 -29.44
N CYS A 94 -0.99 9.02 -29.22
CA CYS A 94 -1.74 9.00 -27.95
C CYS A 94 -0.95 8.43 -26.75
N ARG A 95 0.21 7.80 -26.99
CA ARG A 95 1.12 7.16 -26.01
C ARG A 95 0.56 6.01 -25.18
N LEU A 96 -0.74 5.73 -25.26
CA LEU A 96 -1.37 4.65 -24.49
C LEU A 96 -0.81 3.28 -24.85
N TRP A 97 -0.51 3.04 -26.13
CA TRP A 97 0.04 1.76 -26.58
C TRP A 97 1.44 1.53 -26.00
N GLN A 98 2.30 2.54 -26.02
CA GLN A 98 3.65 2.46 -25.47
C GLN A 98 3.64 2.30 -23.94
N LEU A 99 2.66 2.93 -23.26
CA LEU A 99 2.53 2.85 -21.81
C LEU A 99 1.99 1.49 -21.35
N ARG A 100 0.99 0.95 -22.04
CA ARG A 100 0.28 -0.27 -21.64
C ARG A 100 0.76 -1.53 -22.34
N CYS A 101 1.52 -1.42 -23.42
CA CYS A 101 1.86 -2.54 -24.31
C CYS A 101 0.63 -3.31 -24.85
N ILE A 102 -0.54 -2.67 -24.84
CA ILE A 102 -1.80 -3.16 -25.39
C ILE A 102 -2.20 -2.18 -26.51
N PRO A 103 -2.57 -2.66 -27.71
CA PRO A 103 -3.01 -1.79 -28.80
C PRO A 103 -4.08 -0.79 -28.32
N CYS A 104 -3.80 0.50 -28.49
CA CYS A 104 -4.77 1.56 -28.19
C CYS A 104 -5.90 1.58 -29.26
N PRO A 105 -7.01 2.33 -29.06
CA PRO A 105 -8.10 2.36 -30.05
C PRO A 105 -7.65 2.76 -31.45
N HIS A 106 -6.68 3.68 -31.57
CA HIS A 106 -6.12 4.11 -32.85
C HIS A 106 -5.31 2.99 -33.53
N ALA A 107 -4.52 2.24 -32.76
CA ALA A 107 -3.76 1.10 -33.25
C ALA A 107 -4.70 -0.03 -33.70
N VAL A 108 -5.74 -0.31 -32.93
CA VAL A 108 -6.79 -1.28 -33.28
C VAL A 108 -7.46 -0.88 -34.60
N CYS A 109 -7.81 0.40 -34.77
CA CYS A 109 -8.39 0.90 -36.02
C CYS A 109 -7.45 0.67 -37.23
N ALA A 110 -6.14 0.90 -37.04
CA ALA A 110 -5.13 0.63 -38.07
C ALA A 110 -4.98 -0.87 -38.38
N TYR A 111 -5.03 -1.76 -37.38
CA TYR A 111 -5.00 -3.22 -37.60
C TYR A 111 -6.22 -3.71 -38.39
N TYR A 112 -7.42 -3.26 -38.02
CA TYR A 112 -8.63 -3.60 -38.76
C TYR A 112 -8.60 -3.08 -40.20
N LYS A 113 -7.96 -1.93 -40.47
CA LYS A 113 -7.76 -1.45 -41.85
C LYS A 113 -6.97 -2.42 -42.72
N LEU A 114 -6.04 -3.17 -42.11
CA LEU A 114 -5.23 -4.19 -42.77
C LEU A 114 -5.85 -5.60 -42.68
N ASN A 115 -7.06 -5.76 -42.14
CA ASN A 115 -7.68 -7.05 -41.84
C ASN A 115 -6.81 -7.95 -40.93
N LEU A 116 -6.06 -7.34 -40.02
CA LEU A 116 -5.27 -8.04 -38.99
C LEU A 116 -6.03 -8.05 -37.67
N ASP A 117 -5.88 -9.14 -36.91
CA ASP A 117 -6.47 -9.25 -35.58
C ASP A 117 -5.61 -8.51 -34.53
N PRO A 118 -6.13 -7.48 -33.85
CA PRO A 118 -5.41 -6.79 -32.79
C PRO A 118 -4.98 -7.70 -31.62
N ASP A 119 -5.68 -8.82 -31.41
CA ASP A 119 -5.34 -9.79 -30.35
C ASP A 119 -3.91 -10.32 -30.48
N GLU A 120 -3.46 -10.60 -31.70
CA GLU A 120 -2.12 -11.13 -31.98
C GLU A 120 -1.02 -10.13 -31.64
N HIS A 121 -1.37 -8.84 -31.56
CA HIS A 121 -0.45 -7.74 -31.33
C HIS A 121 -0.41 -7.24 -29.88
N VAL A 122 -1.10 -7.93 -28.97
CA VAL A 122 -0.89 -7.77 -27.52
C VAL A 122 0.46 -8.37 -27.13
N GLU A 123 1.24 -7.59 -26.38
CA GLU A 123 2.59 -7.95 -25.99
C GLU A 123 2.65 -9.23 -25.14
N HIS A 124 3.73 -9.99 -25.29
CA HIS A 124 3.86 -11.32 -24.72
C HIS A 124 3.75 -11.37 -23.18
N TRP A 125 4.01 -10.26 -22.48
CA TRP A 125 3.87 -10.16 -21.02
C TRP A 125 2.46 -10.43 -20.50
N TYR A 126 1.44 -10.24 -21.34
CA TYR A 126 0.05 -10.51 -21.00
C TYR A 126 -0.42 -11.92 -21.40
N ARG A 127 0.47 -12.73 -21.96
CA ARG A 127 0.16 -14.10 -22.40
C ARG A 127 0.15 -15.06 -21.22
N ASN A 128 -0.69 -16.08 -21.30
CA ASN A 128 -0.86 -17.05 -20.21
C ASN A 128 0.44 -17.83 -19.99
N ASP A 129 1.11 -18.24 -21.06
CA ASP A 129 2.38 -18.95 -21.00
C ASP A 129 3.48 -18.13 -20.29
N THR A 130 3.64 -16.85 -20.64
CA THR A 130 4.60 -15.95 -19.96
C THR A 130 4.25 -15.78 -18.49
N PHE A 131 2.95 -15.66 -18.16
CA PHE A 131 2.49 -15.58 -16.78
C PHE A 131 2.85 -16.85 -16.01
N LEU A 132 2.52 -18.03 -16.52
CA LEU A 132 2.83 -19.31 -15.89
C LEU A 132 4.34 -19.53 -15.74
N LYS A 133 5.14 -19.14 -16.74
CA LYS A 133 6.60 -19.18 -16.67
C LYS A 133 7.14 -18.34 -15.51
N ALA A 134 6.56 -17.16 -15.25
CA ALA A 134 6.94 -16.32 -14.11
C ALA A 134 6.64 -16.98 -12.75
N TYR A 135 5.66 -17.89 -12.69
CA TYR A 135 5.28 -18.67 -11.51
C TYR A 135 5.69 -20.15 -11.61
N SER A 136 6.68 -20.49 -12.44
CA SER A 136 7.12 -21.89 -12.59
C SER A 136 7.99 -22.38 -11.42
N TYR A 137 8.68 -21.47 -10.73
CA TYR A 137 9.55 -21.78 -9.60
C TYR A 137 8.81 -21.65 -8.27
N TYR A 138 8.97 -22.64 -7.41
CA TYR A 138 8.25 -22.73 -6.13
C TYR A 138 9.18 -22.46 -4.94
N ILE A 139 8.58 -21.98 -3.86
CA ILE A 139 9.24 -21.81 -2.56
C ILE A 139 9.07 -23.12 -1.79
N GLN A 140 10.19 -23.72 -1.38
CA GLN A 140 10.18 -24.95 -0.60
C GLN A 140 9.68 -24.69 0.83
N PRO A 141 8.80 -25.55 1.37
CA PRO A 141 8.43 -25.48 2.78
C PRO A 141 9.65 -25.77 3.65
N ILE A 142 9.75 -25.05 4.76
CA ILE A 142 10.79 -25.24 5.77
C ILE A 142 10.18 -26.03 6.94
N PRO A 143 10.88 -27.03 7.50
CA PRO A 143 10.41 -27.73 8.68
C PRO A 143 10.26 -26.78 9.88
N ASN A 144 9.57 -27.22 10.94
CA ASN A 144 9.45 -26.44 12.17
C ASN A 144 10.83 -26.23 12.81
N LEU A 145 11.02 -25.10 13.50
CA LEU A 145 12.22 -24.75 14.27
C LEU A 145 12.72 -25.91 15.16
N LYS A 146 11.80 -26.68 15.77
CA LYS A 146 12.13 -27.84 16.62
C LYS A 146 12.82 -29.00 15.88
N MET A 147 12.72 -29.02 14.56
CA MET A 147 13.29 -30.07 13.69
C MET A 147 14.53 -29.58 12.94
N TRP A 148 14.96 -28.32 13.18
CA TRP A 148 16.14 -27.79 12.53
C TRP A 148 17.40 -28.45 13.08
N PRO A 149 18.40 -28.73 12.23
CA PRO A 149 19.68 -29.23 12.70
C PRO A 149 20.34 -28.20 13.61
N GLU A 150 21.09 -28.68 14.60
CA GLU A 150 21.89 -27.79 15.43
C GLU A 150 22.93 -27.08 14.56
N SER A 151 23.00 -25.75 14.74
CA SER A 151 23.94 -24.92 14.00
C SER A 151 25.34 -25.08 14.57
N SER A 152 26.33 -25.34 13.71
CA SER A 152 27.75 -25.29 14.07
C SER A 152 28.30 -23.86 14.20
N ASN A 153 27.50 -22.85 13.85
CA ASN A 153 27.89 -21.44 14.01
C ASN A 153 28.02 -21.07 15.50
N PRO A 154 28.92 -20.13 15.84
CA PRO A 154 29.06 -19.66 17.21
C PRO A 154 27.75 -19.06 17.74
N SER A 155 27.49 -19.27 19.03
CA SER A 155 26.33 -18.68 19.71
C SER A 155 26.40 -17.17 19.60
N ILE A 156 25.31 -16.56 19.11
CA ILE A 156 25.20 -15.10 19.05
C ILE A 156 24.82 -14.62 20.45
N GLU A 157 25.78 -14.02 21.14
CA GLU A 157 25.48 -13.36 22.41
C GLU A 157 24.57 -12.14 22.17
N PRO A 158 23.56 -11.92 23.03
CA PRO A 158 22.74 -10.73 22.92
C PRO A 158 23.63 -9.49 23.04
N PRO A 159 23.39 -8.44 22.24
CA PRO A 159 24.16 -7.22 22.36
C PRO A 159 24.08 -6.68 23.78
N LEU A 160 25.21 -6.23 24.31
CA LEU A 160 25.27 -5.61 25.64
C LEU A 160 24.17 -4.56 25.78
N PRO A 161 23.37 -4.57 26.87
CA PRO A 161 22.32 -3.60 27.10
C PRO A 161 22.91 -2.18 27.07
N LYS A 162 22.70 -1.47 25.96
CA LYS A 162 23.00 -0.04 25.90
C LYS A 162 21.81 0.69 26.51
N PRO A 163 22.02 1.66 27.42
CA PRO A 163 20.93 2.51 27.86
C PRO A 163 20.34 3.18 26.61
N MET A 164 19.12 2.80 26.24
CA MET A 164 18.46 3.42 25.10
C MET A 164 18.23 4.88 25.44
N PRO A 165 18.63 5.84 24.57
CA PRO A 165 18.10 7.18 24.63
C PRO A 165 16.58 7.06 24.67
N GLY A 166 15.95 7.58 25.73
CA GLY A 166 14.53 7.35 26.00
C GLY A 166 13.71 7.47 24.71
N GLY A 167 12.96 6.42 24.40
CA GLY A 167 12.30 6.26 23.10
C GLY A 167 11.52 7.51 22.68
N PRO A 168 11.31 7.72 21.37
CA PRO A 168 10.66 8.90 20.84
C PRO A 168 9.40 9.21 21.63
N LYS A 169 9.34 10.40 22.25
CA LYS A 169 8.19 10.80 23.05
C LYS A 169 6.96 10.79 22.14
N LYS A 170 5.94 10.00 22.50
CA LYS A 170 4.64 9.97 21.79
C LYS A 170 4.04 11.35 21.55
N CYS A 171 4.40 12.34 22.37
CA CYS A 171 3.97 13.72 22.24
C CYS A 171 5.17 14.65 22.19
N ARG A 172 5.09 15.65 21.30
CA ARG A 172 6.01 16.80 21.26
C ARG A 172 6.11 17.46 22.64
N ARG A 173 7.31 17.81 23.06
CA ARG A 173 7.55 18.60 24.28
C ARG A 173 6.99 20.00 24.07
N LYS A 174 5.89 20.33 24.76
CA LYS A 174 5.25 21.65 24.67
C LYS A 174 6.13 22.71 25.37
N ALA A 175 6.24 23.89 24.77
CA ALA A 175 6.87 25.05 25.40
C ALA A 175 6.09 25.48 26.67
N LYS A 176 6.73 26.24 27.56
CA LYS A 176 6.15 26.65 28.86
C LYS A 176 4.82 27.41 28.67
N ASP A 177 4.69 28.09 27.55
CA ASP A 177 3.57 28.99 27.23
C ASP A 177 2.51 28.36 26.31
N GLU A 178 2.72 27.09 25.90
CA GLU A 178 1.73 26.43 25.05
C GLU A 178 0.49 25.97 25.84
N PRO A 179 -0.72 26.22 25.32
CA PRO A 179 -1.95 25.81 25.97
C PRO A 179 -2.04 24.27 26.06
N LYS A 180 -2.16 23.76 27.28
CA LYS A 180 -2.53 22.37 27.53
C LYS A 180 -4.02 22.22 27.22
N LYS A 181 -4.37 21.54 26.12
CA LYS A 181 -5.75 21.04 25.89
C LYS A 181 -6.12 20.13 27.08
N LYS A 182 -6.85 20.68 28.04
CA LYS A 182 -7.53 19.91 29.09
C LYS A 182 -9.00 19.88 28.71
N TYR A 183 -9.41 18.87 27.93
CA TYR A 183 -10.84 18.58 27.83
C TYR A 183 -11.36 18.25 29.24
N GLY A 184 -12.46 18.89 29.64
CA GLY A 184 -13.19 18.60 30.88
C GLY A 184 -12.62 19.17 32.18
N LYS A 185 -11.58 20.00 32.18
CA LYS A 185 -11.09 20.67 33.41
C LYS A 185 -10.77 22.14 33.16
N GLN A 186 -11.58 23.05 33.70
CA GLN A 186 -11.31 24.49 33.69
C GLN A 186 -9.96 24.80 34.35
N SER A 187 -9.25 25.77 33.79
CA SER A 187 -7.99 26.28 34.34
C SER A 187 -8.25 26.96 35.68
N LYS A 188 -7.49 26.61 36.73
CA LYS A 188 -7.56 27.26 38.04
C LYS A 188 -6.83 28.62 38.09
N LYS A 189 -6.37 29.15 36.95
CA LYS A 189 -5.74 30.48 36.88
C LYS A 189 -6.79 31.54 37.25
N GLY A 190 -6.53 32.31 38.30
CA GLY A 190 -7.40 33.39 38.79
C GLY A 190 -8.38 33.00 39.89
N VAL A 191 -8.49 31.71 40.26
CA VAL A 191 -9.38 31.28 41.34
C VAL A 191 -8.74 31.61 42.70
N LYS A 192 -9.35 32.54 43.44
CA LYS A 192 -8.95 32.84 44.83
C LYS A 192 -9.27 31.62 45.70
N MET A 193 -8.24 31.04 46.30
CA MET A 193 -8.39 29.90 47.20
C MET A 193 -9.11 30.34 48.48
N THR A 194 -10.22 29.70 48.80
CA THR A 194 -11.02 29.99 50.01
C THR A 194 -11.05 28.77 50.92
N CYS A 195 -10.80 28.98 52.20
CA CYS A 195 -10.82 27.92 53.19
C CYS A 195 -12.27 27.47 53.46
N SER A 196 -12.58 26.19 53.26
CA SER A 196 -13.93 25.68 53.53
C SER A 196 -14.31 25.63 55.02
N LYS A 197 -13.35 25.84 55.93
CA LYS A 197 -13.59 25.84 57.39
C LYS A 197 -13.91 27.24 57.92
N CYS A 198 -13.08 28.25 57.64
CA CYS A 198 -13.26 29.61 58.13
C CYS A 198 -13.76 30.60 57.06
N LYS A 199 -13.99 30.14 55.82
CA LYS A 199 -14.43 30.93 54.64
C LYS A 199 -13.50 32.11 54.26
N GLN A 200 -12.32 32.23 54.87
CA GLN A 200 -11.33 33.23 54.48
C GLN A 200 -10.52 32.82 53.25
N THR A 201 -10.09 33.81 52.47
CA THR A 201 -9.27 33.58 51.27
C THR A 201 -7.77 33.51 51.61
N GLY A 202 -6.98 32.83 50.79
CA GLY A 202 -5.52 32.75 50.92
C GLY A 202 -4.97 31.43 51.51
N HIS A 203 -5.82 30.58 52.09
CA HIS A 203 -5.40 29.26 52.58
C HIS A 203 -6.49 28.20 52.36
N ASN A 204 -6.12 26.92 52.45
CA ASN A 204 -7.05 25.80 52.36
C ASN A 204 -7.34 25.20 53.75
N ARG A 205 -8.36 24.34 53.87
CA ARG A 205 -8.77 23.74 55.15
C ARG A 205 -7.64 23.02 55.90
N LYS A 206 -6.66 22.44 55.20
CA LYS A 206 -5.59 21.64 55.84
C LYS A 206 -4.61 22.50 56.64
N VAL A 207 -4.42 23.75 56.25
CA VAL A 207 -3.53 24.72 56.90
C VAL A 207 -4.31 25.81 57.65
N CYS A 208 -5.61 25.58 57.90
CA CYS A 208 -6.46 26.50 58.61
C CYS A 208 -6.15 26.44 60.11
N GLN A 209 -5.66 27.56 60.66
CA GLN A 209 -5.22 27.67 62.06
C GLN A 209 -6.36 27.83 63.06
N THR A 210 -7.62 27.93 62.62
CA THR A 210 -8.77 27.98 63.52
C THR A 210 -8.92 26.63 64.21
N ARG A 211 -8.42 26.54 65.46
CA ARG A 211 -8.51 25.37 66.34
C ARG A 211 -9.99 25.04 66.55
N SER A 212 -10.37 23.77 66.43
CA SER A 212 -11.71 23.30 66.79
C SER A 212 -11.87 23.43 68.30
N GLU A 213 -12.58 24.45 68.77
CA GLU A 213 -13.09 24.47 70.14
C GLU A 213 -14.15 23.38 70.25
N VAL A 214 -13.78 22.30 70.95
CA VAL A 214 -14.73 21.31 71.47
C VAL A 214 -15.46 22.01 72.61
N ARG A 215 -16.77 22.22 72.47
CA ARG A 215 -17.64 22.57 73.60
C ARG A 215 -18.06 21.27 74.26
N ASP A 216 -17.49 20.98 75.42
CA ASP A 216 -18.09 20.06 76.39
C ASP A 216 -19.22 20.79 77.11
N SER A 217 -20.35 20.10 77.26
CA SER A 217 -21.29 20.32 78.35
C SER A 217 -22.23 19.12 78.45
N SER A 218 -22.28 18.62 79.69
CA SER A 218 -23.11 17.57 80.29
C SER A 218 -24.59 17.57 79.93
#